data_AF-A0AA40AK32-F1
#
_entry.id   AF-A0AA40AK32-F1
#
_cell.length_a   1.000
_cell.length_b   1.000
_cell.length_c   1.000
_cell.angle_alpha   90.00
_cell.angle_beta   90.00
_cell.angle_gamma   90.00
#
_symmetry.space_group_name_H-M   'P 1'
#
loop_
_entity.id
_entity.type
_entity.pdbx_description
1 polymer ?
#
loop_
_entity_poly.entity_id
_entity_poly.type
_entity_poly.pdbx_seq_one_letter_code
_entity_poly.pdbx_strand_id
1 'polypeptide(L)'
;MAPRLRSGGNGLSPLLLTCVEGLSQRGGSRPLAGLTAIIQNQSQRITTPRSSSRSPPCSAPFSTSAPCELNREQRRMWAWLRGQGKKFKTAPDPDQPGPDGDTARGNGGGPNYVGSFDGTQVFRNNKLFKSEPVLSEKARDAIFSAVVEDQLPLKAVSQKFGVDMRRIAAVVRMRSIERNWIASKKPLAKPYQRAVLAMLPQADLNPGEMPFEPINDIHVHMATMQQLFHPTSESRHFTRRDAAKAFGAHTLPPDHKLRIPEMIDLERKLASGVPSEEAHDEFVAQTARTEASRAKRLKGRRTMAELNRTRVATDRFEFRFENFNSSAVGRTGRGRTAVGWRYGVPSHDRKPDQVKIPTKME
;
A
#
# COMPACT_ATOMS: atom_id res chain seq x y z
N MET A 1 -17.69 36.54 -51.41
CA MET A 1 -16.23 36.55 -51.19
C MET A 1 -15.94 35.79 -49.90
N ALA A 2 -15.32 34.62 -50.02
CA ALA A 2 -14.83 33.83 -48.90
C ALA A 2 -13.30 33.89 -48.90
N PRO A 3 -12.63 33.75 -47.74
CA PRO A 3 -11.28 33.23 -47.71
C PRO A 3 -11.23 31.83 -47.10
N ARG A 4 -10.33 31.06 -47.71
CA ARG A 4 -10.12 29.63 -47.64
C ARG A 4 -9.50 29.16 -46.33
N LEU A 5 -9.86 27.92 -46.00
CA LEU A 5 -9.16 26.97 -45.14
C LEU A 5 -7.70 26.74 -45.58
N ARG A 6 -6.79 26.59 -44.62
CA ARG A 6 -5.59 25.76 -44.76
C ARG A 6 -5.53 24.76 -43.62
N SER A 7 -5.38 23.51 -44.03
CA SER A 7 -5.27 22.30 -43.22
C SER A 7 -3.82 22.04 -42.79
N GLY A 8 -3.69 21.25 -41.72
CA GLY A 8 -2.55 20.35 -41.51
C GLY A 8 -1.77 20.56 -40.21
N GLY A 9 -1.79 19.54 -39.33
CA GLY A 9 -0.70 19.32 -38.37
C GLY A 9 -1.10 18.87 -36.96
N ASN A 10 -1.42 17.58 -36.80
CA ASN A 10 -1.23 16.74 -35.61
C ASN A 10 -1.45 17.35 -34.21
N GLY A 11 -2.68 17.19 -33.69
CA GLY A 11 -2.99 17.40 -32.29
C GLY A 11 -2.48 16.26 -31.39
N LEU A 12 -1.25 16.40 -30.89
CA LEU A 12 -0.82 15.72 -29.67
C LEU A 12 -1.51 16.42 -28.49
N SER A 13 -2.38 15.69 -27.79
CA SER A 13 -3.01 16.16 -26.55
C SER A 13 -2.18 15.75 -25.34
N PRO A 14 -1.59 16.68 -24.56
CA PRO A 14 -1.01 16.34 -23.27
C PRO A 14 -2.08 16.60 -22.19
N LEU A 15 -2.86 15.58 -21.84
CA LEU A 15 -3.73 15.62 -20.67
C LEU A 15 -3.33 14.51 -19.71
N LEU A 16 -2.26 14.74 -18.94
CA LEU A 16 -2.01 14.14 -17.61
C LEU A 16 -0.68 14.65 -17.05
N LEU A 17 -0.55 15.96 -16.82
CA LEU A 17 0.58 16.48 -16.02
C LEU A 17 0.25 17.86 -15.43
N THR A 18 -0.59 17.89 -14.41
CA THR A 18 -0.71 19.04 -13.50
C THR A 18 -0.96 18.54 -12.09
N CYS A 19 0.11 18.40 -11.30
CA CYS A 19 0.13 18.46 -9.83
C CYS A 19 1.54 18.18 -9.30
N VAL A 20 2.55 19.02 -9.60
CA VAL A 20 3.68 19.30 -8.67
C VAL A 20 4.33 20.64 -9.08
N GLU A 21 3.70 21.77 -8.75
CA GLU A 21 4.36 23.08 -8.77
C GLU A 21 3.96 23.81 -7.49
N GLY A 22 4.94 24.08 -6.63
CA GLY A 22 4.70 24.83 -5.40
C GLY A 22 5.55 24.43 -4.19
N LEU A 23 6.87 24.32 -4.34
CA LEU A 23 7.81 24.49 -3.22
C LEU A 23 8.99 25.33 -3.68
N SER A 24 8.75 26.64 -3.78
CA SER A 24 9.79 27.65 -3.96
C SER A 24 10.31 28.10 -2.59
N GLN A 25 11.54 27.70 -2.31
CA GLN A 25 12.63 28.47 -1.72
C GLN A 25 12.31 29.48 -0.58
N ARG A 26 12.67 29.09 0.65
CA ARG A 26 13.31 29.99 1.63
C ARG A 26 14.33 29.20 2.44
N GLY A 27 15.61 29.45 2.19
CA GLY A 27 16.72 28.92 2.98
C GLY A 27 17.95 29.77 2.71
N GLY A 28 18.18 30.76 3.58
CA GLY A 28 19.28 31.71 3.47
C GLY A 28 20.64 31.05 3.62
N SER A 29 21.54 31.43 2.73
CA SER A 29 22.96 31.10 2.73
C SER A 29 23.71 31.91 3.79
N ARG A 30 24.56 31.23 4.56
CA ARG A 30 25.75 31.83 5.21
C ARG A 30 26.93 30.89 4.99
N PRO A 31 28.09 31.39 4.54
CA PRO A 31 29.28 30.57 4.33
C PRO A 31 30.09 30.49 5.63
N LEU A 32 30.63 29.31 5.94
CA LEU A 32 31.76 29.17 6.84
C LEU A 32 32.88 28.43 6.11
N ALA A 33 33.99 29.13 6.04
CA ALA A 33 35.22 28.75 5.38
C ALA A 33 35.97 27.66 6.14
N GLY A 34 36.74 26.89 5.39
CA GLY A 34 38.11 26.47 5.73
C GLY A 34 38.27 25.50 6.90
N LEU A 35 38.73 24.29 6.61
CA LEU A 35 40.07 23.82 7.00
C LEU A 35 40.21 22.36 6.57
N THR A 36 40.89 22.17 5.43
CA THR A 36 41.51 20.91 5.03
C THR A 36 42.78 20.70 5.85
N ALA A 37 42.85 19.63 6.63
CA ALA A 37 44.10 19.16 7.23
C ALA A 37 44.45 17.78 6.66
N ILE A 38 45.49 17.79 5.84
CA ILE A 38 46.20 16.66 5.26
C ILE A 38 47.10 16.08 6.36
N ILE A 39 46.92 14.81 6.73
CA ILE A 39 47.85 14.11 7.62
C ILE A 39 48.84 13.33 6.76
N GLN A 40 50.05 13.88 6.66
CA GLN A 40 51.21 13.19 6.08
C GLN A 40 51.78 12.19 7.09
N ASN A 41 51.97 10.98 6.59
CA ASN A 41 52.50 9.83 7.31
C ASN A 41 54.03 9.83 7.13
N GLN A 42 54.79 10.11 8.20
CA GLN A 42 56.25 9.96 8.20
C GLN A 42 56.66 8.84 9.16
N SER A 43 57.02 7.70 8.57
CA SER A 43 57.72 6.61 9.24
C SER A 43 59.17 7.01 9.50
N GLN A 44 59.56 7.10 10.77
CA GLN A 44 60.97 7.01 11.15
C GLN A 44 61.19 5.75 11.98
N ARG A 45 62.06 4.88 11.43
CA ARG A 45 62.59 3.69 12.09
C ARG A 45 63.58 4.13 13.16
N ILE A 46 63.40 3.66 14.38
CA ILE A 46 64.45 3.64 15.41
C ILE A 46 64.70 2.18 15.78
N THR A 47 65.93 1.75 15.57
CA THR A 47 66.51 0.49 15.99
C THR A 47 67.06 0.61 17.42
N THR A 48 67.04 -0.50 18.18
CA THR A 48 67.96 -0.98 19.24
C THR A 48 67.18 -1.90 20.24
N PRO A 49 67.82 -2.69 21.11
CA PRO A 49 68.11 -4.09 20.84
C PRO A 49 67.38 -5.06 21.78
N ARG A 50 67.42 -6.34 21.39
CA ARG A 50 66.92 -7.50 22.11
C ARG A 50 67.65 -7.69 23.45
N SER A 51 66.91 -7.72 24.56
CA SER A 51 67.27 -8.50 25.75
C SER A 51 66.06 -9.28 26.24
N SER A 52 66.29 -10.54 26.57
CA SER A 52 65.30 -11.54 26.95
C SER A 52 65.16 -11.59 28.47
N SER A 53 63.95 -11.40 29.02
CA SER A 53 63.41 -12.24 30.09
C SER A 53 61.94 -11.93 30.40
N ARG A 54 61.25 -13.02 30.73
CA ARG A 54 59.84 -13.22 31.07
C ARG A 54 59.16 -12.15 31.94
N SER A 55 57.95 -11.76 31.53
CA SER A 55 56.73 -11.77 32.37
C SER A 55 55.50 -11.62 31.45
N PRO A 56 54.38 -12.33 31.70
CA PRO A 56 53.15 -12.07 30.95
C PRO A 56 52.60 -10.69 31.35
N PRO A 57 52.07 -9.88 30.41
CA PRO A 57 51.39 -8.66 30.78
C PRO A 57 50.12 -9.04 31.55
N CYS A 58 50.16 -8.83 32.86
CA CYS A 58 49.01 -8.77 33.73
C CYS A 58 48.17 -7.55 33.35
N SER A 59 47.33 -7.71 32.32
CA SER A 59 46.18 -6.83 32.10
C SER A 59 45.15 -7.11 33.21
N ALA A 60 45.38 -6.54 34.38
CA ALA A 60 44.37 -6.48 35.43
C ALA A 60 43.20 -5.63 34.88
N PRO A 61 41.99 -6.20 34.69
CA PRO A 61 40.83 -5.40 34.36
C PRO A 61 40.54 -4.46 35.53
N PHE A 62 40.40 -3.17 35.25
CA PHE A 62 40.04 -2.11 36.21
C PHE A 62 38.54 -2.19 36.61
N SER A 63 38.08 -3.39 36.95
CA SER A 63 36.74 -3.66 37.48
C SER A 63 36.84 -4.80 38.48
N THR A 64 36.67 -4.49 39.77
CA THR A 64 36.69 -5.42 40.90
C THR A 64 35.39 -6.20 41.08
N SER A 65 34.43 -6.08 40.17
CA SER A 65 33.28 -7.00 40.12
C SER A 65 33.76 -8.34 39.53
N ALA A 66 33.67 -9.43 40.31
CA ALA A 66 33.84 -10.79 39.77
C ALA A 66 32.97 -10.95 38.50
N PRO A 67 33.45 -11.62 37.43
CA PRO A 67 32.65 -11.84 36.24
C PRO A 67 31.34 -12.49 36.67
N CYS A 68 30.24 -11.74 36.51
CA CYS A 68 28.93 -12.17 36.98
C CYS A 68 28.61 -13.50 36.28
N GLU A 69 28.63 -14.61 37.03
CA GLU A 69 28.27 -15.90 36.49
C GLU A 69 26.85 -15.80 35.93
N LEU A 70 26.67 -16.22 34.66
CA LEU A 70 25.38 -16.12 34.01
C LEU A 70 24.32 -16.89 34.81
N ASN A 71 23.19 -16.22 35.06
CA ASN A 71 22.03 -16.80 35.74
C ASN A 71 21.56 -18.07 35.00
N ARG A 72 20.94 -19.00 35.71
CA ARG A 72 20.45 -20.28 35.12
C ARG A 72 19.60 -20.06 33.86
N GLU A 73 18.72 -19.07 33.89
CA GLU A 73 17.87 -18.73 32.73
C GLU A 73 18.66 -18.11 31.59
N GLN A 74 19.67 -17.29 31.87
CA GLN A 74 20.58 -16.78 30.85
C GLN A 74 21.34 -17.93 30.18
N ARG A 75 21.85 -18.90 30.96
CA ARG A 75 22.50 -20.09 30.41
C ARG A 75 21.58 -20.90 29.50
N ARG A 76 20.31 -21.09 29.89
CA ARG A 76 19.28 -21.75 29.06
C ARG A 76 19.01 -21.00 27.76
N MET A 77 18.85 -19.68 27.83
CA MET A 77 18.67 -18.82 26.66
C MET A 77 19.87 -18.92 25.70
N TRP A 78 21.10 -18.81 26.21
CA TRP A 78 22.31 -18.93 25.40
C TRP A 78 22.53 -20.33 24.84
N ALA A 79 22.08 -21.39 25.52
CA ALA A 79 22.06 -22.75 24.98
C ALA A 79 21.10 -22.85 23.80
N TRP A 80 19.88 -22.28 23.90
CA TRP A 80 18.93 -22.24 22.80
C TRP A 80 19.43 -21.41 21.61
N LEU A 81 19.95 -20.19 21.86
CA LEU A 81 20.47 -19.29 20.81
C LEU A 81 21.62 -19.91 20.03
N ARG A 82 22.49 -20.68 20.69
CA ARG A 82 23.61 -21.39 20.04
C ARG A 82 23.18 -22.70 19.37
N GLY A 83 22.10 -23.32 19.86
CA GLY A 83 21.49 -24.52 19.29
C GLY A 83 20.42 -24.16 18.26
N GLN A 84 19.15 -24.43 18.58
CA GLN A 84 18.01 -24.26 17.67
C GLN A 84 17.81 -22.83 17.15
N GLY A 85 18.15 -21.82 17.97
CA GLY A 85 17.99 -20.40 17.63
C GLY A 85 19.00 -19.90 16.60
N LYS A 86 20.10 -20.64 16.36
CA LYS A 86 21.17 -20.24 15.43
C LYS A 86 20.66 -20.00 14.01
N LYS A 87 19.63 -20.74 13.58
CA LYS A 87 19.02 -20.62 12.25
C LYS A 87 18.36 -19.27 11.99
N PHE A 88 18.03 -18.51 13.03
CA PHE A 88 17.42 -17.19 12.91
C PHE A 88 18.44 -16.04 12.99
N LYS A 89 19.74 -16.35 13.14
CA LYS A 89 20.79 -15.34 13.29
C LYS A 89 21.03 -14.56 11.99
N THR A 90 20.97 -15.24 10.85
CA THR A 90 21.23 -14.67 9.53
C THR A 90 19.97 -14.78 8.68
N ALA A 91 19.71 -13.73 7.91
CA ALA A 91 18.69 -13.75 6.88
C ALA A 91 19.05 -14.80 5.81
N PRO A 92 18.06 -15.37 5.11
CA PRO A 92 18.32 -16.10 3.89
C PRO A 92 19.08 -15.19 2.91
N ASP A 93 20.15 -15.72 2.32
CA ASP A 93 20.90 -14.99 1.30
C ASP A 93 20.06 -14.95 0.01
N PRO A 94 19.74 -13.76 -0.53
CA PRO A 94 18.98 -13.66 -1.79
C PRO A 94 19.68 -14.33 -2.97
N ASP A 95 21.01 -14.52 -2.93
CA ASP A 95 21.81 -14.94 -4.07
C ASP A 95 22.24 -16.43 -4.00
N GLN A 96 21.88 -17.17 -2.92
CA GLN A 96 22.10 -18.62 -2.81
C GLN A 96 20.81 -19.42 -3.10
N PRO A 97 20.87 -20.53 -3.87
CA PRO A 97 19.76 -21.48 -3.98
C PRO A 97 19.53 -22.22 -2.66
N GLY A 98 18.28 -22.54 -2.37
CA GLY A 98 17.93 -23.30 -1.16
C GLY A 98 18.51 -24.72 -1.18
N PRO A 99 18.66 -25.38 -0.02
CA PRO A 99 19.26 -26.71 0.09
C PRO A 99 18.48 -27.83 -0.63
N ASP A 100 17.21 -27.60 -0.96
CA ASP A 100 16.29 -28.63 -1.49
C ASP A 100 16.21 -28.68 -3.03
N GLY A 101 17.01 -27.90 -3.75
CA GLY A 101 17.14 -28.00 -5.23
C GLY A 101 15.89 -27.64 -6.05
N ASP A 102 14.74 -27.40 -5.44
CA ASP A 102 13.52 -26.97 -6.10
C ASP A 102 13.62 -25.51 -6.55
N THR A 103 14.08 -25.33 -7.78
CA THR A 103 14.16 -24.06 -8.52
C THR A 103 12.79 -23.46 -8.87
N ALA A 104 11.69 -24.15 -8.56
CA ALA A 104 10.32 -23.69 -8.84
C ALA A 104 9.82 -22.58 -7.87
N ARG A 105 10.52 -22.36 -6.75
CA ARG A 105 10.32 -21.19 -5.88
C ARG A 105 11.55 -20.28 -6.05
N GLY A 106 11.49 -19.37 -7.02
CA GLY A 106 12.61 -18.51 -7.40
C GLY A 106 13.27 -17.82 -6.20
N ASN A 107 14.60 -17.94 -6.12
CA ASN A 107 15.51 -17.57 -5.03
C ASN A 107 15.40 -18.41 -3.75
N GLY A 108 16.54 -18.93 -3.27
CA GLY A 108 16.67 -19.72 -2.04
C GLY A 108 16.42 -18.97 -0.72
N GLY A 109 15.62 -17.91 -0.78
CA GLY A 109 15.09 -17.18 0.37
C GLY A 109 13.63 -17.53 0.60
N GLY A 110 13.34 -18.13 1.75
CA GLY A 110 11.99 -18.44 2.18
C GLY A 110 11.75 -17.99 3.62
N PRO A 111 10.47 -17.84 4.01
CA PRO A 111 10.13 -17.48 5.37
C PRO A 111 10.69 -18.48 6.40
N ASN A 112 11.53 -17.99 7.31
CA ASN A 112 12.06 -18.76 8.43
C ASN A 112 11.41 -18.32 9.74
N TYR A 113 10.14 -18.71 9.93
CA TYR A 113 9.37 -18.36 11.12
C TYR A 113 9.58 -19.34 12.28
N VAL A 114 9.38 -18.85 13.51
CA VAL A 114 9.50 -19.66 14.74
C VAL A 114 8.40 -20.72 14.83
N GLY A 115 7.18 -20.39 14.38
CA GLY A 115 6.03 -21.29 14.43
C GLY A 115 6.01 -22.39 13.37
N SER A 116 7.01 -22.45 12.50
CA SER A 116 6.84 -23.02 11.17
C SER A 116 6.87 -24.56 11.12
N PHE A 117 5.66 -25.15 11.01
CA PHE A 117 5.44 -26.50 10.46
C PHE A 117 5.14 -26.42 8.94
N ASP A 118 4.45 -25.36 8.48
CA ASP A 118 3.96 -25.18 7.10
C ASP A 118 4.64 -24.03 6.32
N GLY A 119 5.74 -23.44 6.81
CA GLY A 119 6.44 -22.33 6.13
C GLY A 119 5.82 -20.93 6.36
N THR A 120 4.53 -20.83 6.68
CA THR A 120 3.79 -19.55 6.69
C THR A 120 3.38 -19.06 8.08
N GLN A 121 3.46 -19.91 9.11
CA GLN A 121 3.01 -19.57 10.45
C GLN A 121 4.06 -18.78 11.24
N VAL A 122 3.77 -17.51 11.51
CA VAL A 122 4.70 -16.60 12.22
C VAL A 122 4.78 -16.96 13.71
N PHE A 123 3.63 -17.07 14.38
CA PHE A 123 3.55 -17.31 15.81
C PHE A 123 3.04 -18.71 16.10
N ARG A 124 3.79 -19.48 16.90
CA ARG A 124 3.42 -20.87 17.25
C ARG A 124 2.02 -20.99 17.89
N ASN A 125 1.66 -20.04 18.76
CA ASN A 125 0.40 -20.09 19.52
C ASN A 125 -0.80 -19.59 18.72
N ASN A 126 -0.59 -18.74 17.71
CA ASN A 126 -1.67 -18.21 16.88
C ASN A 126 -1.61 -18.82 15.49
N LYS A 127 -2.43 -19.85 15.25
CA LYS A 127 -2.52 -20.56 13.96
C LYS A 127 -3.29 -19.79 12.89
N LEU A 128 -4.13 -18.83 13.29
CA LEU A 128 -4.96 -18.05 12.36
C LEU A 128 -4.14 -16.97 11.64
N PHE A 129 -3.09 -16.44 12.29
CA PHE A 129 -2.22 -15.44 11.70
C PHE A 129 -1.09 -16.09 10.89
N LYS A 130 -1.21 -16.00 9.57
CA LYS A 130 -0.22 -16.48 8.59
C LYS A 130 0.44 -15.30 7.88
N SER A 131 1.69 -15.49 7.48
CA SER A 131 2.35 -14.57 6.57
C SER A 131 1.93 -14.89 5.13
N GLU A 132 0.98 -14.11 4.63
CA GLU A 132 0.55 -14.16 3.24
C GLU A 132 1.68 -13.69 2.30
N PRO A 133 1.70 -14.17 1.03
CA PRO A 133 2.70 -13.76 0.05
C PRO A 133 2.62 -12.27 -0.25
N VAL A 134 3.76 -11.67 -0.57
CA VAL A 134 3.86 -10.29 -1.06
C VAL A 134 4.15 -10.26 -2.56
N LEU A 135 3.74 -9.19 -3.23
CA LEU A 135 4.02 -9.03 -4.65
C LEU A 135 5.53 -8.89 -4.89
N SER A 136 6.08 -9.73 -5.77
CA SER A 136 7.47 -9.62 -6.18
C SER A 136 7.74 -8.30 -6.92
N GLU A 137 9.01 -7.97 -7.13
CA GLU A 137 9.37 -6.79 -7.94
C GLU A 137 8.85 -6.90 -9.37
N LYS A 138 9.00 -8.08 -9.99
CA LYS A 138 8.50 -8.37 -11.34
C LYS A 138 6.97 -8.25 -11.44
N ALA A 139 6.26 -8.80 -10.46
CA ALA A 139 4.79 -8.70 -10.39
C ALA A 139 4.32 -7.24 -10.29
N ARG A 140 5.00 -6.43 -9.48
CA ARG A 140 4.70 -4.99 -9.35
C ARG A 140 4.91 -4.24 -10.66
N ASP A 141 5.95 -4.59 -11.41
CA ASP A 141 6.22 -4.03 -12.73
C ASP A 141 5.17 -4.43 -13.77
N ALA A 142 4.79 -5.71 -13.82
CA ALA A 142 3.77 -6.21 -14.72
C ALA A 142 2.40 -5.55 -14.49
N ILE A 143 2.02 -5.33 -13.22
CA ILE A 143 0.80 -4.58 -12.89
C ILE A 143 0.92 -3.12 -13.35
N PHE A 144 2.08 -2.50 -13.17
CA PHE A 144 2.29 -1.11 -13.56
C PHE A 144 2.24 -0.92 -15.08
N SER A 145 2.91 -1.78 -15.86
CA SER A 145 2.88 -1.74 -17.31
C SER A 145 1.46 -1.99 -17.84
N ALA A 146 0.72 -2.96 -17.28
CA ALA A 146 -0.66 -3.23 -17.67
C ALA A 146 -1.60 -2.02 -17.51
N VAL A 147 -1.40 -1.21 -16.46
CA VAL A 147 -2.23 -0.02 -16.21
C VAL A 147 -1.76 1.20 -17.02
N VAL A 148 -0.44 1.43 -17.10
CA VAL A 148 0.12 2.68 -17.63
C VAL A 148 0.50 2.58 -19.10
N GLU A 149 1.04 1.44 -19.52
CA GLU A 149 1.49 1.21 -20.90
C GLU A 149 0.34 0.62 -21.73
N ASP A 150 -0.29 -0.45 -21.24
CA ASP A 150 -1.41 -1.12 -21.95
C ASP A 150 -2.76 -0.40 -21.76
N GLN A 151 -2.83 0.59 -20.85
CA GLN A 151 -4.04 1.38 -20.56
C GLN A 151 -5.29 0.52 -20.23
N LEU A 152 -5.08 -0.64 -19.60
CA LEU A 152 -6.18 -1.49 -19.17
C LEU A 152 -6.91 -0.88 -17.96
N PRO A 153 -8.25 -1.03 -17.89
CA PRO A 153 -9.02 -0.57 -16.73
C PRO A 153 -8.60 -1.34 -15.47
N LEU A 154 -8.59 -0.67 -14.32
CA LEU A 154 -8.12 -1.23 -13.05
C LEU A 154 -8.87 -2.51 -12.67
N LYS A 155 -10.17 -2.56 -12.98
CA LYS A 155 -11.02 -3.75 -12.79
C LYS A 155 -10.56 -4.96 -13.61
N ALA A 156 -10.17 -4.77 -14.87
CA ALA A 156 -9.70 -5.85 -15.71
C ALA A 156 -8.33 -6.37 -15.23
N VAL A 157 -7.43 -5.46 -14.88
CA VAL A 157 -6.12 -5.80 -14.29
C VAL A 157 -6.30 -6.60 -12.99
N SER A 158 -7.27 -6.22 -12.16
CA SER A 158 -7.61 -6.95 -10.94
C SER A 158 -8.03 -8.39 -11.22
N GLN A 159 -8.98 -8.60 -12.14
CA GLN A 159 -9.42 -9.94 -12.54
C GLN A 159 -8.28 -10.77 -13.14
N LYS A 160 -7.46 -10.17 -14.01
CA LYS A 160 -6.34 -10.84 -14.69
C LYS A 160 -5.29 -11.38 -13.71
N PHE A 161 -4.91 -10.58 -12.72
CA PHE A 161 -3.82 -10.91 -11.80
C PHE A 161 -4.28 -11.51 -10.46
N GLY A 162 -5.58 -11.57 -10.17
CA GLY A 162 -6.05 -12.08 -8.88
C GLY A 162 -5.73 -11.15 -7.70
N VAL A 163 -5.58 -9.84 -7.95
CA VAL A 163 -5.17 -8.83 -6.95
C VAL A 163 -6.29 -7.81 -6.73
N ASP A 164 -6.56 -7.40 -5.50
CA ASP A 164 -7.60 -6.39 -5.19
C ASP A 164 -7.26 -5.02 -5.82
N MET A 165 -8.27 -4.36 -6.37
CA MET A 165 -8.19 -3.03 -6.97
C MET A 165 -7.51 -2.01 -6.05
N ARG A 166 -7.76 -2.10 -4.72
CA ARG A 166 -7.14 -1.20 -3.72
C ARG A 166 -5.62 -1.38 -3.70
N ARG A 167 -5.15 -2.62 -3.78
CA ARG A 167 -3.72 -2.96 -3.79
C ARG A 167 -3.08 -2.53 -5.10
N ILE A 168 -3.71 -2.79 -6.24
CA ILE A 168 -3.24 -2.32 -7.56
C ILE A 168 -3.05 -0.79 -7.55
N ALA A 169 -4.05 -0.04 -7.07
CA ALA A 169 -3.93 1.42 -6.97
C ALA A 169 -2.78 1.87 -6.05
N ALA A 170 -2.46 1.10 -5.00
CA ALA A 170 -1.30 1.39 -4.16
C ALA A 170 0.01 1.08 -4.88
N VAL A 171 0.11 -0.04 -5.60
CA VAL A 171 1.29 -0.42 -6.40
C VAL A 171 1.59 0.64 -7.44
N VAL A 172 0.58 1.08 -8.20
CA VAL A 172 0.74 2.13 -9.22
C VAL A 172 1.24 3.44 -8.60
N ARG A 173 0.67 3.86 -7.45
CA ARG A 173 1.14 5.04 -6.72
C ARG A 173 2.60 4.90 -6.26
N MET A 174 2.97 3.79 -5.63
CA MET A 174 4.33 3.59 -5.14
C MET A 174 5.36 3.52 -6.28
N ARG A 175 5.02 2.83 -7.38
CA ARG A 175 5.92 2.72 -8.54
C ARG A 175 6.08 4.06 -9.27
N SER A 176 5.03 4.90 -9.29
CA SER A 176 5.16 6.27 -9.81
C SER A 176 6.13 7.13 -8.99
N ILE A 177 6.10 7.01 -7.65
CA ILE A 177 7.05 7.70 -6.76
C ILE A 177 8.47 7.19 -6.99
N GLU A 178 8.64 5.88 -7.14
CA GLU A 178 9.95 5.28 -7.42
C GLU A 178 10.52 5.76 -8.76
N ARG A 179 9.73 5.76 -9.84
CA ARG A 179 10.14 6.33 -11.13
C ARG A 179 10.52 7.81 -10.99
N ASN A 180 9.79 8.60 -10.20
CA ASN A 180 10.14 9.99 -9.91
C ASN A 180 11.46 10.13 -9.13
N TRP A 181 11.75 9.23 -8.20
CA TRP A 181 13.01 9.22 -7.45
C TRP A 181 14.19 8.85 -8.34
N ILE A 182 14.02 7.88 -9.23
CA ILE A 182 15.01 7.51 -10.25
C ILE A 182 15.27 8.71 -11.16
N ALA A 183 14.21 9.37 -11.66
CA ALA A 183 14.33 10.58 -12.48
C ALA A 183 15.05 11.71 -11.74
N SER A 184 14.80 11.85 -10.44
CA SER A 184 15.48 12.82 -9.55
C SER A 184 16.87 12.35 -9.09
N LYS A 185 17.36 11.20 -9.57
CA LYS A 185 18.64 10.57 -9.17
C LYS A 185 18.81 10.40 -7.65
N LYS A 186 17.71 10.18 -6.93
CA LYS A 186 17.76 9.88 -5.49
C LYS A 186 18.22 8.44 -5.27
N PRO A 187 19.08 8.18 -4.26
CA PRO A 187 19.53 6.82 -3.98
C PRO A 187 18.36 5.97 -3.49
N LEU A 188 18.19 4.78 -4.08
CA LEU A 188 17.20 3.79 -3.67
C LEU A 188 17.80 2.80 -2.67
N ALA A 189 17.02 2.40 -1.67
CA ALA A 189 17.43 1.43 -0.65
C ALA A 189 17.37 -0.03 -1.16
N LYS A 190 18.00 -0.32 -2.31
CA LYS A 190 17.97 -1.64 -2.96
C LYS A 190 18.55 -2.78 -2.11
N PRO A 191 19.69 -2.63 -1.40
CA PRO A 191 20.21 -3.71 -0.56
C PRO A 191 19.25 -4.09 0.55
N TYR A 192 18.60 -3.10 1.17
CA TYR A 192 17.58 -3.30 2.18
C TYR A 192 16.35 -4.02 1.60
N GLN A 193 15.82 -3.53 0.47
CA GLN A 193 14.68 -4.16 -0.20
C GLN A 193 14.95 -5.63 -0.53
N ARG A 194 16.11 -5.96 -1.13
CA ARG A 194 16.47 -7.34 -1.49
C ARG A 194 16.52 -8.24 -0.26
N ALA A 195 17.18 -7.79 0.81
CA ALA A 195 17.29 -8.57 2.04
C ALA A 195 15.93 -8.82 2.70
N VAL A 196 15.04 -7.82 2.75
CA VAL A 196 13.70 -7.96 3.34
C VAL A 196 12.81 -8.86 2.48
N LEU A 197 12.84 -8.70 1.16
CA LEU A 197 12.05 -9.54 0.25
C LEU A 197 12.46 -11.01 0.33
N ALA A 198 13.74 -11.32 0.52
CA ALA A 198 14.22 -12.69 0.71
C ALA A 198 13.70 -13.37 1.99
N MET A 199 13.23 -12.60 2.98
CA MET A 199 12.64 -13.12 4.22
C MET A 199 11.14 -13.40 4.11
N LEU A 200 10.48 -12.92 3.05
CA LEU A 200 9.03 -12.97 2.90
C LEU A 200 8.64 -13.95 1.77
N PRO A 201 7.51 -14.65 1.89
CA PRO A 201 6.95 -15.38 0.75
C PRO A 201 6.57 -14.39 -0.35
N GLN A 202 6.93 -14.69 -1.59
CA GLN A 202 6.64 -13.84 -2.75
C GLN A 202 5.72 -14.53 -3.75
N ALA A 203 4.98 -13.74 -4.52
CA ALA A 203 4.17 -14.19 -5.65
C ALA A 203 4.56 -13.41 -6.91
N ASP A 204 4.83 -14.14 -8.00
CA ASP A 204 5.22 -13.59 -9.31
C ASP A 204 4.03 -13.34 -10.24
N LEU A 205 2.84 -13.87 -9.91
CA LEU A 205 1.58 -13.72 -10.66
C LEU A 205 1.63 -14.39 -12.04
N ASN A 206 2.19 -15.60 -12.12
CA ASN A 206 2.21 -16.33 -13.39
C ASN A 206 0.82 -16.91 -13.72
N PRO A 207 0.44 -17.00 -15.01
CA PRO A 207 -0.83 -17.59 -15.40
C PRO A 207 -0.90 -19.06 -14.95
N GLY A 208 -1.99 -19.43 -14.26
CA GLY A 208 -2.19 -20.77 -13.70
C GLY A 208 -1.78 -20.92 -12.23
N GLU A 209 -1.14 -19.92 -11.62
CA GLU A 209 -0.96 -19.86 -10.17
C GLU A 209 -2.29 -19.56 -9.47
N MET A 210 -2.37 -19.90 -8.17
CA MET A 210 -3.52 -19.53 -7.35
C MET A 210 -3.67 -17.99 -7.30
N PRO A 211 -4.91 -17.48 -7.21
CA PRO A 211 -5.13 -16.05 -7.08
C PRO A 211 -4.41 -15.50 -5.85
N PHE A 212 -3.79 -14.33 -6.00
CA PHE A 212 -2.98 -13.71 -4.96
C PHE A 212 -3.80 -13.37 -3.71
N GLU A 213 -5.00 -12.82 -3.87
CA GLU A 213 -5.92 -12.54 -2.78
C GLU A 213 -7.39 -12.64 -3.23
N PRO A 214 -8.35 -12.87 -2.32
CA PRO A 214 -9.77 -12.91 -2.66
C PRO A 214 -10.29 -11.53 -3.07
N ILE A 215 -10.52 -11.32 -4.38
CA ILE A 215 -11.02 -10.04 -4.92
C ILE A 215 -12.51 -9.81 -4.56
N ASN A 216 -13.26 -10.89 -4.34
CA ASN A 216 -14.71 -10.87 -4.15
C ASN A 216 -15.14 -10.74 -2.69
N ASP A 217 -14.24 -10.34 -1.80
CA ASP A 217 -14.56 -10.14 -0.39
C ASP A 217 -15.54 -8.96 -0.19
N ILE A 218 -16.66 -9.25 0.46
CA ILE A 218 -17.72 -8.30 0.77
C ILE A 218 -17.67 -7.95 2.25
N HIS A 219 -17.85 -6.66 2.55
CA HIS A 219 -18.00 -6.20 3.94
C HIS A 219 -19.28 -6.75 4.58
N VAL A 220 -19.15 -7.36 5.76
CA VAL A 220 -20.28 -7.81 6.58
C VAL A 220 -20.95 -6.59 7.23
N HIS A 221 -22.13 -6.24 6.74
CA HIS A 221 -22.90 -5.11 7.26
C HIS A 221 -23.62 -5.50 8.56
N MET A 222 -23.77 -4.56 9.50
CA MET A 222 -24.43 -4.84 10.80
C MET A 222 -25.86 -5.39 10.65
N ALA A 223 -26.64 -4.85 9.72
CA ALA A 223 -28.01 -5.32 9.48
C ALA A 223 -28.08 -6.80 9.05
N THR A 224 -27.00 -7.35 8.46
CA THR A 224 -26.93 -8.75 8.02
C THR A 224 -26.33 -9.69 9.06
N MET A 225 -25.97 -9.20 10.25
CA MET A 225 -25.44 -10.04 11.34
C MET A 225 -26.56 -10.66 12.20
N GLN A 226 -27.81 -10.25 11.98
CA GLN A 226 -28.96 -10.78 12.72
C GLN A 226 -29.33 -12.18 12.22
N GLN A 227 -29.61 -13.09 13.14
CA GLN A 227 -30.20 -14.38 12.81
C GLN A 227 -31.71 -14.18 12.58
N LEU A 228 -32.15 -14.30 11.33
CA LEU A 228 -33.54 -14.07 10.94
C LEU A 228 -34.14 -15.34 10.32
N PHE A 229 -35.27 -15.79 10.86
CA PHE A 229 -36.11 -16.84 10.29
C PHE A 229 -37.37 -16.20 9.71
N HIS A 230 -37.40 -16.00 8.40
CA HIS A 230 -38.49 -15.31 7.72
C HIS A 230 -39.55 -16.33 7.26
N PRO A 231 -40.79 -16.32 7.80
CA PRO A 231 -41.82 -17.24 7.36
C PRO A 231 -42.27 -16.88 5.94
N THR A 232 -42.30 -17.87 5.05
CA THR A 232 -42.73 -17.73 3.67
C THR A 232 -43.68 -18.84 3.28
N SER A 233 -44.45 -18.65 2.20
CA SER A 233 -45.20 -19.75 1.59
C SER A 233 -44.27 -20.90 1.22
N GLU A 234 -44.76 -22.13 1.35
CA GLU A 234 -44.05 -23.37 1.00
C GLU A 234 -43.58 -23.41 -0.46
N SER A 235 -44.31 -22.76 -1.36
CA SER A 235 -44.02 -22.70 -2.79
C SER A 235 -43.21 -21.46 -3.22
N ARG A 236 -42.83 -20.58 -2.28
CA ARG A 236 -42.15 -19.34 -2.63
C ARG A 236 -40.69 -19.58 -3.00
N HIS A 237 -40.28 -19.13 -4.18
CA HIS A 237 -38.86 -19.07 -4.56
C HIS A 237 -38.16 -17.88 -3.88
N PHE A 238 -37.49 -18.14 -2.76
CA PHE A 238 -36.83 -17.11 -1.96
C PHE A 238 -35.43 -16.77 -2.50
N THR A 239 -35.25 -15.56 -3.05
CA THR A 239 -33.99 -15.16 -3.70
C THR A 239 -33.06 -14.33 -2.80
N ARG A 240 -31.81 -14.09 -3.26
CA ARG A 240 -30.88 -13.15 -2.60
C ARG A 240 -31.45 -11.73 -2.46
N ARG A 241 -32.31 -11.30 -3.39
CA ARG A 241 -32.99 -10.00 -3.34
C ARG A 241 -34.06 -9.97 -2.26
N ASP A 242 -34.81 -11.07 -2.09
CA ASP A 242 -35.80 -11.21 -1.01
C ASP A 242 -35.11 -11.24 0.36
N ALA A 243 -34.00 -11.98 0.47
CA ALA A 243 -33.18 -12.00 1.68
C ALA A 243 -32.67 -10.60 2.07
N ALA A 244 -32.16 -9.84 1.09
CA ALA A 244 -31.70 -8.47 1.33
C ALA A 244 -32.83 -7.57 1.86
N LYS A 245 -34.03 -7.66 1.27
CA LYS A 245 -35.22 -6.93 1.74
C LYS A 245 -35.65 -7.36 3.13
N ALA A 246 -35.54 -8.65 3.47
CA ALA A 246 -35.87 -9.18 4.79
C ALA A 246 -34.94 -8.59 5.87
N PHE A 247 -33.66 -8.35 5.57
CA PHE A 247 -32.73 -7.66 6.48
C PHE A 247 -32.96 -6.15 6.57
N GLY A 248 -33.51 -5.51 5.55
CA GLY A 248 -33.88 -4.10 5.61
C GLY A 248 -34.21 -3.48 4.25
N ALA A 249 -35.01 -2.40 4.28
CA ALA A 249 -35.53 -1.77 3.06
C ALA A 249 -34.45 -1.22 2.10
N HIS A 250 -33.32 -0.75 2.64
CA HIS A 250 -32.21 -0.17 1.87
C HIS A 250 -30.99 -1.11 1.75
N THR A 251 -31.13 -2.37 2.18
CA THR A 251 -30.04 -3.33 2.10
C THR A 251 -29.93 -3.87 0.68
N LEU A 252 -28.74 -3.72 0.08
CA LEU A 252 -28.45 -4.32 -1.23
C LEU A 252 -28.01 -5.78 -1.10
N PRO A 253 -28.34 -6.65 -2.08
CA PRO A 253 -27.83 -8.01 -2.11
C PRO A 253 -26.31 -8.04 -2.37
N PRO A 254 -25.62 -9.15 -2.08
CA PRO A 254 -24.17 -9.30 -2.25
C PRO A 254 -23.68 -8.93 -3.66
N ASP A 255 -24.44 -9.31 -4.68
CA ASP A 255 -24.14 -9.11 -6.10
C ASP A 255 -23.84 -7.63 -6.45
N HIS A 256 -24.51 -6.68 -5.78
CA HIS A 256 -24.30 -5.23 -5.98
C HIS A 256 -23.22 -4.62 -5.08
N LYS A 257 -22.71 -5.37 -4.09
CA LYS A 257 -21.68 -4.92 -3.14
C LYS A 257 -20.27 -5.31 -3.57
N LEU A 258 -20.13 -6.15 -4.59
CA LEU A 258 -18.84 -6.53 -5.17
C LEU A 258 -18.10 -5.30 -5.73
N ARG A 259 -16.76 -5.36 -5.70
CA ARG A 259 -15.90 -4.33 -6.29
C ARG A 259 -15.96 -4.36 -7.82
N ILE A 260 -16.08 -5.56 -8.38
CA ILE A 260 -16.11 -5.84 -9.81
C ILE A 260 -17.41 -6.62 -10.13
N PRO A 261 -18.58 -5.95 -10.13
CA PRO A 261 -19.85 -6.61 -10.46
C PRO A 261 -19.89 -7.14 -11.90
N GLU A 262 -19.09 -6.56 -12.81
CA GLU A 262 -19.00 -6.97 -14.21
C GLU A 262 -18.54 -8.43 -14.38
N MET A 263 -17.83 -9.01 -13.40
CA MET A 263 -17.45 -10.43 -13.45
C MET A 263 -18.66 -11.37 -13.41
N ILE A 264 -19.76 -10.98 -12.77
CA ILE A 264 -20.98 -11.80 -12.78
C ILE A 264 -21.50 -11.96 -14.20
N ASP A 265 -21.48 -10.89 -14.98
CA ASP A 265 -21.97 -10.92 -16.37
C ASP A 265 -21.01 -11.70 -17.27
N LEU A 266 -19.70 -11.63 -17.03
CA LEU A 266 -18.71 -12.50 -17.67
C LEU A 266 -19.00 -13.99 -17.39
N GLU A 267 -19.16 -14.37 -16.13
CA GLU A 267 -19.45 -15.77 -15.76
C GLU A 267 -20.78 -16.27 -16.33
N ARG A 268 -21.80 -15.42 -16.38
CA ARG A 268 -23.08 -15.78 -17.04
C ARG A 268 -22.92 -16.03 -18.54
N LYS A 269 -22.07 -15.26 -19.23
CA LYS A 269 -21.81 -15.43 -20.66
C LYS A 269 -21.07 -16.73 -20.94
N LEU A 270 -20.04 -17.03 -20.15
CA LEU A 270 -19.33 -18.30 -20.20
C LEU A 270 -20.30 -19.48 -19.97
N ALA A 271 -21.16 -19.39 -18.96
CA ALA A 271 -22.18 -20.40 -18.68
C ALA A 271 -23.21 -20.56 -19.81
N SER A 272 -23.48 -19.51 -20.59
CA SER A 272 -24.35 -19.55 -21.76
C SER A 272 -23.69 -20.10 -23.03
N GLY A 273 -22.39 -20.43 -22.98
CA GLY A 273 -21.65 -21.01 -24.11
C GLY A 273 -20.98 -19.99 -25.05
N VAL A 274 -20.90 -18.71 -24.67
CA VAL A 274 -20.14 -17.70 -25.42
C VAL A 274 -18.64 -18.03 -25.32
N PRO A 275 -17.85 -17.92 -26.41
CA PRO A 275 -16.43 -18.19 -26.36
C PRO A 275 -15.70 -17.28 -25.35
N SER A 276 -14.70 -17.85 -24.67
CA SER A 276 -14.00 -17.19 -23.55
C SER A 276 -13.36 -15.86 -23.95
N GLU A 277 -12.78 -15.79 -25.14
CA GLU A 277 -12.14 -14.58 -25.66
C GLU A 277 -13.15 -13.44 -25.86
N GLU A 278 -14.28 -13.72 -26.52
CA GLU A 278 -15.34 -12.73 -26.75
C GLU A 278 -15.93 -12.24 -25.41
N ALA A 279 -16.20 -13.16 -24.47
CA ALA A 279 -16.69 -12.80 -23.16
C ALA A 279 -15.69 -11.91 -22.38
N HIS A 280 -14.39 -12.16 -22.54
CA HIS A 280 -13.34 -11.36 -21.91
C HIS A 280 -13.24 -9.95 -22.53
N ASP A 281 -13.25 -9.85 -23.86
CA ASP A 281 -13.20 -8.57 -24.56
C ASP A 281 -14.39 -7.68 -24.21
N GLU A 282 -15.58 -8.27 -24.15
CA GLU A 282 -16.78 -7.57 -23.69
C GLU A 282 -16.66 -7.11 -22.23
N PHE A 283 -16.07 -7.92 -21.35
CA PHE A 283 -15.81 -7.54 -19.96
C PHE A 283 -14.83 -6.37 -19.86
N VAL A 284 -13.75 -6.39 -20.64
CA VAL A 284 -12.79 -5.26 -20.72
C VAL A 284 -13.50 -4.00 -21.22
N ALA A 285 -14.32 -4.12 -22.27
CA ALA A 285 -15.08 -2.99 -22.80
C ALA A 285 -16.10 -2.44 -21.78
N GLN A 286 -16.81 -3.30 -21.05
CA GLN A 286 -17.77 -2.90 -20.01
C GLN A 286 -17.08 -2.21 -18.84
N THR A 287 -15.98 -2.77 -18.34
CA THR A 287 -15.22 -2.18 -17.24
C THR A 287 -14.63 -0.82 -17.63
N ALA A 288 -14.11 -0.67 -18.85
CA ALA A 288 -13.65 0.60 -19.39
C ALA A 288 -14.78 1.66 -19.43
N ARG A 289 -16.00 1.28 -19.87
CA ARG A 289 -17.18 2.17 -19.86
C ARG A 289 -17.55 2.61 -18.45
N THR A 290 -17.58 1.69 -17.49
CA THR A 290 -17.89 1.99 -16.08
C THR A 290 -16.85 2.95 -15.47
N GLU A 291 -15.56 2.71 -15.73
CA GLU A 291 -14.48 3.57 -15.25
C GLU A 291 -14.53 4.96 -15.91
N ALA A 292 -14.79 5.05 -17.22
CA ALA A 292 -14.96 6.32 -17.91
C ALA A 292 -16.14 7.14 -17.36
N SER A 293 -17.28 6.50 -17.11
CA SER A 293 -18.45 7.14 -16.47
C SER A 293 -18.12 7.65 -15.06
N ARG A 294 -17.41 6.84 -14.26
CA ARG A 294 -16.93 7.24 -12.93
C ARG A 294 -15.96 8.41 -13.00
N ALA A 295 -15.03 8.41 -13.96
CA ALA A 295 -14.07 9.48 -14.19
C ALA A 295 -14.77 10.78 -14.59
N LYS A 296 -15.75 10.71 -15.50
CA LYS A 296 -16.60 11.84 -15.90
C LYS A 296 -17.33 12.44 -14.70
N ARG A 297 -17.93 11.61 -13.84
CA ARG A 297 -18.61 12.06 -12.62
C ARG A 297 -17.65 12.73 -11.63
N LEU A 298 -16.44 12.20 -11.46
CA LEU A 298 -15.42 12.79 -10.59
C LEU A 298 -14.91 14.13 -11.14
N LYS A 299 -14.64 14.22 -12.44
CA LYS A 299 -14.25 15.46 -13.11
C LYS A 299 -15.35 16.50 -12.96
N GLY A 300 -16.60 16.13 -13.25
CA GLY A 300 -17.77 17.01 -13.05
C GLY A 300 -17.90 17.50 -11.62
N ARG A 301 -17.68 16.64 -10.62
CA ARG A 301 -17.70 17.07 -9.20
C ARG A 301 -16.58 18.06 -8.88
N ARG A 302 -15.37 17.85 -9.42
CA ARG A 302 -14.23 18.76 -9.22
C ARG A 302 -14.48 20.12 -9.87
N THR A 303 -14.94 20.13 -11.13
CA THR A 303 -15.26 21.38 -11.84
C THR A 303 -16.38 22.14 -11.14
N MET A 304 -17.43 21.45 -10.67
CA MET A 304 -18.50 22.11 -9.91
C MET A 304 -17.99 22.68 -8.57
N ALA A 305 -17.10 21.98 -7.88
CA ALA A 305 -16.49 22.50 -6.65
C ALA A 305 -15.59 23.72 -6.92
N GLU A 306 -14.89 23.77 -8.06
CA GLU A 306 -14.10 24.93 -8.47
C GLU A 306 -14.97 26.11 -8.89
N LEU A 307 -16.05 25.89 -9.64
CA LEU A 307 -17.01 26.92 -10.02
C LEU A 307 -17.71 27.54 -8.81
N ASN A 308 -17.90 26.77 -7.74
CA ASN A 308 -18.47 27.24 -6.49
C ASN A 308 -17.50 28.12 -5.66
N ARG A 309 -16.23 28.23 -6.09
CA ARG A 309 -15.18 28.97 -5.40
C ARG A 309 -14.75 30.19 -6.21
N THR A 310 -14.87 31.36 -5.62
CA THR A 310 -14.32 32.60 -6.19
C THR A 310 -12.93 32.86 -5.60
N ARG A 311 -11.95 33.09 -6.47
CA ARG A 311 -10.55 33.32 -6.10
C ARG A 311 -10.22 34.79 -6.28
N VAL A 312 -9.83 35.46 -5.21
CA VAL A 312 -9.44 36.88 -5.23
C VAL A 312 -7.97 36.95 -4.81
N ALA A 313 -7.10 37.18 -5.79
CA ALA A 313 -5.67 37.33 -5.55
C ALA A 313 -5.38 38.73 -4.97
N THR A 314 -4.56 38.77 -3.93
CA THR A 314 -4.00 40.00 -3.35
C THR A 314 -2.47 39.90 -3.37
N ASP A 315 -1.79 40.93 -2.86
CA ASP A 315 -0.33 40.99 -2.83
C ASP A 315 0.33 39.79 -2.10
N ARG A 316 -0.20 39.41 -0.93
CA ARG A 316 0.44 38.38 -0.08
C ARG A 316 -0.21 37.00 -0.16
N PHE A 317 -1.51 36.93 -0.47
CA PHE A 317 -2.27 35.70 -0.39
C PHE A 317 -3.48 35.71 -1.33
N GLU A 318 -4.00 34.51 -1.59
CA GLU A 318 -5.20 34.30 -2.40
C GLU A 318 -6.37 33.99 -1.47
N PHE A 319 -7.37 34.87 -1.42
CA PHE A 319 -8.61 34.57 -0.73
C PHE A 319 -9.47 33.65 -1.61
N ARG A 320 -9.98 32.57 -1.01
CA ARG A 320 -10.89 31.63 -1.66
C ARG A 320 -12.23 31.65 -0.94
N PHE A 321 -13.22 32.28 -1.56
CA PHE A 321 -14.58 32.33 -1.04
C PHE A 321 -15.40 31.20 -1.65
N GLU A 322 -15.82 30.26 -0.83
CA GLU A 322 -16.68 29.15 -1.23
C GLU A 322 -18.15 29.50 -0.93
N ASN A 323 -18.99 29.48 -1.96
CA ASN A 323 -20.43 29.72 -1.78
C ASN A 323 -21.07 28.51 -1.11
N PHE A 324 -22.03 28.75 -0.22
CA PHE A 324 -22.79 27.69 0.44
C PHE A 324 -24.22 28.15 0.68
N ASN A 325 -25.13 27.19 0.89
CA ASN A 325 -26.52 27.50 1.18
C ASN A 325 -26.72 27.69 2.69
N SER A 326 -26.99 28.92 3.11
CA SER A 326 -27.26 29.28 4.51
C SER A 326 -28.55 28.68 5.07
N SER A 327 -29.54 28.39 4.23
CA SER A 327 -30.81 27.78 4.67
C SER A 327 -30.68 26.27 4.99
N ALA A 328 -29.55 25.64 4.62
CA ALA A 328 -29.31 24.21 4.77
C ALA A 328 -28.89 23.80 6.20
N VAL A 329 -29.59 24.29 7.22
CA VAL A 329 -29.33 24.02 8.65
C VAL A 329 -30.20 22.91 9.24
N GLY A 330 -31.17 22.40 8.47
CA GLY A 330 -32.16 21.42 8.89
C GLY A 330 -33.28 22.03 9.74
N ARG A 331 -34.37 21.28 9.93
CA ARG A 331 -35.60 21.77 10.60
C ARG A 331 -35.36 22.38 11.99
N THR A 332 -34.37 21.88 12.73
CA THR A 332 -34.05 22.30 14.10
C THR A 332 -32.76 23.11 14.22
N GLY A 333 -32.12 23.46 13.10
CA GLY A 333 -30.79 24.08 13.08
C GLY A 333 -29.61 23.14 13.42
N ARG A 334 -29.88 21.83 13.63
CA ARG A 334 -28.89 20.83 14.06
C ARG A 334 -28.36 19.94 12.92
N GLY A 335 -28.37 20.39 11.67
CA GLY A 335 -27.95 19.59 10.51
C GLY A 335 -26.45 19.28 10.49
N ARG A 336 -26.03 18.00 10.34
CA ARG A 336 -24.62 17.56 10.43
C ARG A 336 -23.65 18.30 9.49
N THR A 337 -24.12 18.70 8.32
CA THR A 337 -23.33 19.36 7.26
C THR A 337 -23.48 20.88 7.24
N ALA A 338 -24.13 21.48 8.25
CA ALA A 338 -24.28 22.92 8.35
C ALA A 338 -22.92 23.61 8.55
N VAL A 339 -22.73 24.75 7.89
CA VAL A 339 -21.50 25.55 7.94
C VAL A 339 -21.59 26.55 9.10
N GLY A 340 -20.50 26.71 9.85
CA GLY A 340 -20.37 27.68 10.94
C GLY A 340 -20.11 27.05 12.32
N TRP A 341 -19.73 27.89 13.29
CA TRP A 341 -19.58 27.47 14.68
C TRP A 341 -20.95 27.40 15.36
N ARG A 342 -21.27 26.28 16.01
CA ARG A 342 -22.59 26.09 16.66
C ARG A 342 -22.67 26.85 17.99
N TYR A 343 -23.78 27.54 18.20
CA TYR A 343 -24.10 28.19 19.47
C TYR A 343 -24.68 27.21 20.49
N GLY A 344 -24.51 27.50 21.78
CA GLY A 344 -25.05 26.69 22.89
C GLY A 344 -24.31 25.37 23.13
N VAL A 345 -23.08 25.22 22.62
CA VAL A 345 -22.25 24.03 22.81
C VAL A 345 -20.97 24.44 23.57
N PRO A 346 -20.78 24.01 24.85
CA PRO A 346 -19.56 24.31 25.58
C PRO A 346 -18.35 23.56 24.99
N SER A 347 -17.15 24.01 25.34
CA SER A 347 -15.93 23.28 24.93
C SER A 347 -15.95 21.84 25.44
N HIS A 348 -15.51 20.92 24.58
CA HIS A 348 -15.37 19.49 24.88
C HIS A 348 -13.96 19.14 25.36
N ASP A 349 -13.07 20.13 25.57
CA ASP A 349 -11.64 19.89 25.82
C ASP A 349 -11.34 19.12 27.10
N ARG A 350 -12.24 19.17 28.08
CA ARG A 350 -12.16 18.46 29.37
C ARG A 350 -12.83 17.09 29.35
N LYS A 351 -13.52 16.73 28.26
CA LYS A 351 -14.11 15.39 28.14
C LYS A 351 -12.99 14.38 27.90
N PRO A 352 -13.06 13.19 28.51
CA PRO A 352 -12.15 12.10 28.18
C PRO A 352 -12.31 11.72 26.69
N ASP A 353 -11.26 11.15 26.11
CA ASP A 353 -11.24 10.62 24.73
C ASP A 353 -11.53 11.63 23.61
N GLN A 354 -11.39 12.94 23.88
CA GLN A 354 -11.54 13.96 22.85
C GLN A 354 -10.33 13.96 21.90
N VAL A 355 -10.58 13.68 20.62
CA VAL A 355 -9.54 13.68 19.57
C VAL A 355 -9.10 15.12 19.27
N LYS A 356 -7.83 15.42 19.55
CA LYS A 356 -7.16 16.72 19.28
C LYS A 356 -6.12 16.64 18.16
N ILE A 357 -6.01 15.48 17.53
CA ILE A 357 -5.05 15.17 16.46
C ILE A 357 -5.78 15.27 15.11
N PRO A 358 -5.14 15.76 14.03
CA PRO A 358 -5.74 15.78 12.70
C PRO A 358 -6.21 14.39 12.25
N THR A 359 -7.50 14.24 11.96
CA THR A 359 -8.10 12.95 11.54
C THR A 359 -8.04 12.72 10.04
N LYS A 360 -7.67 13.74 9.26
CA LYS A 360 -7.58 13.69 7.80
C LYS A 360 -6.40 14.55 7.33
N MET A 361 -5.53 13.96 6.52
CA MET A 361 -4.50 14.66 5.76
C MET A 361 -4.93 14.62 4.29
N GLU A 362 -5.12 15.79 3.67
CA GLU A 362 -5.57 15.92 2.28
C GLU A 362 -4.42 16.02 1.28
#